data_AF-A0A965FC97-F1
#
_entry.id   AF-A0A965FC97-F1
#
_cell.length_a   1.000
_cell.length_b   1.000
_cell.length_c   1.000
_cell.angle_alpha   90.00
_cell.angle_beta   90.00
_cell.angle_gamma   90.00
#
_symmetry.space_group_name_H-M   'P 1'
#
loop_
_entity.id
_entity.type
_entity.pdbx_description
1 polymer ?
#
loop_
_entity_poly.entity_id
_entity_poly.type
_entity_poly.pdbx_seq_one_letter_code
_entity_poly.pdbx_strand_id
1 'polypeptide(L)' 'ELRAMLRHLRTEIEKNCDYVGADFAEEARKIHHGEAEARGIFGEASEDEAEALREEGIEIGHIPWVPPSDA' A
#
# COMPACT_ATOMS: atom_id res chain seq x y z
N GLU A 1 -23.13 -1.58 0.18
CA GLU A 1 -22.33 -2.22 -0.90
C GLU A 1 -20.87 -1.75 -0.87
N LEU A 2 -20.56 -0.46 -1.09
CA LEU A 2 -19.17 0.06 -1.10
C LEU A 2 -18.32 -0.30 0.13
N ARG A 3 -18.83 -0.11 1.36
CA ARG A 3 -18.09 -0.48 2.59
C ARG A 3 -17.75 -1.98 2.66
N ALA A 4 -18.63 -2.84 2.15
CA ALA A 4 -18.38 -4.27 2.13
C ALA A 4 -17.28 -4.62 1.11
N MET A 5 -17.26 -3.94 -0.04
CA MET A 5 -16.19 -4.07 -1.03
C MET A 5 -14.83 -3.61 -0.50
N LEU A 6 -14.77 -2.46 0.18
CA LEU A 6 -13.53 -1.96 0.78
C LEU A 6 -12.99 -2.91 1.87
N ARG A 7 -13.87 -3.52 2.66
CA ARG A 7 -13.46 -4.56 3.63
C ARG A 7 -12.90 -5.79 2.94
N HIS A 8 -13.56 -6.27 1.89
CA HIS A 8 -13.07 -7.41 1.13
C HIS A 8 -11.70 -7.13 0.50
N LEU A 9 -11.53 -5.94 -0.10
CA LEU A 9 -10.24 -5.50 -0.65
C LEU A 9 -9.14 -5.45 0.41
N ARG A 10 -9.45 -4.89 1.59
CA ARG A 10 -8.52 -4.90 2.73
C ARG A 10 -8.08 -6.33 3.10
N THR A 11 -9.04 -7.26 3.23
CA THR A 11 -8.72 -8.67 3.56
C THR A 11 -7.82 -9.31 2.51
N GLU A 12 -8.05 -9.04 1.23
CA GLU A 12 -7.18 -9.55 0.16
C GLU A 12 -5.78 -8.92 0.20
N ILE A 13 -5.66 -7.63 0.51
CA ILE A 13 -4.35 -6.96 0.67
C ILE A 13 -3.60 -7.54 1.86
N GLU A 14 -4.21 -7.60 3.03
CA GLU A 14 -3.58 -8.13 4.26
C GLU A 14 -3.14 -9.60 4.12
N LYS A 15 -3.80 -10.37 3.25
CA LYS A 15 -3.47 -11.79 3.02
C LYS A 15 -2.34 -11.98 2.01
N ASN A 16 -2.22 -11.11 1.01
CA ASN A 16 -1.36 -11.33 -0.15
C ASN A 16 -0.17 -10.34 -0.23
N CYS A 17 -0.15 -9.31 0.62
CA CYS A 17 0.89 -8.28 0.64
C CYS A 17 1.55 -8.19 2.01
N ASP A 18 2.79 -7.71 2.03
CA ASP A 18 3.53 -7.45 3.27
C ASP A 18 3.19 -6.06 3.82
N TYR A 19 2.86 -5.99 5.11
CA TYR A 19 2.71 -4.71 5.79
C TYR A 19 4.09 -4.16 6.16
N VAL A 20 4.43 -2.99 5.61
CA VAL A 20 5.73 -2.33 5.83
C VAL A 20 5.61 -1.05 6.66
N GLY A 21 4.41 -0.70 7.13
CA GLY A 21 4.18 0.46 7.99
C GLY A 21 4.68 1.76 7.34
N ALA A 22 5.38 2.58 8.12
CA ALA A 22 5.93 3.87 7.67
C ALA A 22 7.06 3.74 6.62
N ASP A 23 7.63 2.56 6.42
CA ASP A 23 8.72 2.34 5.47
C ASP A 23 8.21 2.13 4.03
N PHE A 24 6.90 2.30 3.78
CA PHE A 24 6.27 2.04 2.48
C PHE A 24 6.97 2.75 1.32
N ALA A 25 7.27 4.04 1.49
CA ALA A 25 7.91 4.81 0.43
C ALA A 25 9.35 4.34 0.12
N GLU A 26 10.09 3.91 1.14
CA GLU A 26 11.42 3.35 0.95
C GLU A 26 11.36 1.98 0.26
N GLU A 27 10.48 1.09 0.74
CA GLU A 27 10.32 -0.25 0.18
C GLU A 27 9.80 -0.23 -1.26
N ALA A 28 8.90 0.71 -1.58
CA ALA A 28 8.41 0.91 -2.95
C ALA A 28 9.55 1.27 -3.91
N ARG A 29 10.47 2.17 -3.50
CA ARG A 29 11.66 2.54 -4.28
C ARG A 29 12.60 1.36 -4.47
N LYS A 30 12.90 0.62 -3.40
CA LYS A 30 13.77 -0.56 -3.47
C LYS A 30 13.22 -1.60 -4.44
N ILE A 31 11.92 -1.87 -4.42
CA ILE A 31 11.27 -2.80 -5.36
C ILE A 31 11.37 -2.25 -6.80
N HIS A 32 11.05 -0.98 -7.00
CA HIS A 32 11.06 -0.35 -8.33
C HIS A 32 12.46 -0.36 -8.98
N HIS A 33 13.52 -0.13 -8.19
CA HIS A 33 14.91 -0.16 -8.65
C HIS A 33 15.54 -1.56 -8.68
N GLY A 34 14.82 -2.58 -8.22
CA GLY A 34 15.32 -3.96 -8.17
C GLY A 34 16.34 -4.22 -7.04
N GLU A 35 16.38 -3.36 -6.03
CA GLU A 35 17.20 -3.51 -4.82
C GLU A 35 16.57 -4.48 -3.80
N ALA A 36 15.26 -4.70 -3.89
CA ALA A 36 14.51 -5.68 -3.11
C ALA A 36 13.69 -6.62 -4.01
N GLU A 37 13.31 -7.78 -3.47
CA GLU A 37 12.46 -8.75 -4.18
C GLU A 37 11.08 -8.15 -4.48
N ALA A 38 10.63 -8.34 -5.73
CA ALA A 38 9.32 -7.92 -6.19
C ALA A 38 8.22 -8.71 -5.46
N ARG A 39 7.43 -8.00 -4.65
CA ARG A 39 6.31 -8.54 -3.87
C ARG A 39 5.27 -7.44 -3.63
N GLY A 40 4.05 -7.82 -3.29
CA GLY A 40 3.03 -6.86 -2.90
C GLY A 40 3.36 -6.26 -1.53
N ILE A 41 3.31 -4.94 -1.41
CA ILE A 41 3.49 -4.23 -0.14
C ILE A 41 2.33 -3.27 0.11
N PHE A 42 2.02 -3.03 1.37
CA PHE A 42 1.11 -1.97 1.80
C PHE A 42 1.60 -1.35 3.09
N GLY A 43 1.25 -0.08 3.32
CA GLY A 43 1.72 0.65 4.48
C GLY A 43 1.21 2.07 4.48
N GLU A 44 1.98 2.92 5.12
CA GLU A 44 1.66 4.31 5.38
C GLU A 44 2.65 5.19 4.61
N ALA A 45 2.14 6.24 3.99
CA ALA A 45 2.92 7.29 3.39
C ALA A 45 2.22 8.62 3.65
N SER A 46 3.01 9.66 3.88
CA SER A 46 2.52 11.04 3.85
C SER A 46 2.12 11.45 2.43
N GLU A 47 1.35 12.53 2.29
CA GLU A 47 0.99 13.09 0.99
C GLU A 47 2.23 13.47 0.17
N ASP A 48 3.25 14.05 0.82
CA ASP A 48 4.51 14.44 0.18
C ASP A 48 5.29 13.22 -0.34
N GLU A 49 5.36 12.14 0.45
CA GLU A 49 5.99 10.89 0.01
C GLU A 49 5.23 10.24 -1.14
N ALA A 50 3.90 10.24 -1.07
CA ALA A 50 3.06 9.71 -2.13
C ALA A 50 3.24 10.47 -3.45
N GLU A 51 3.34 11.80 -3.40
CA GLU A 51 3.59 12.61 -4.60
C GLU A 51 5.02 12.38 -5.14
N ALA A 52 6.03 12.34 -4.26
CA ALA A 52 7.41 12.05 -4.67
C ALA A 52 7.52 10.71 -5.41
N LEU A 53 6.85 9.66 -4.91
CA LEU A 53 6.80 8.36 -5.59
C LEU A 53 6.19 8.48 -7.00
N ARG A 54 5.13 9.28 -7.18
CA ARG A 54 4.50 9.49 -8.50
C ARG A 54 5.41 10.26 -9.44
N GLU A 55 6.11 11.28 -8.96
CA GLU A 55 7.10 12.04 -9.74
C GLU A 55 8.28 11.16 -10.17
N GLU A 56 8.68 10.21 -9.33
CA GLU A 56 9.70 9.19 -9.63
C GLU A 56 9.19 8.11 -10.61
N GLY A 57 7.89 8.08 -10.93
CA GLY A 57 7.27 7.09 -11.82
C GLY A 57 6.87 5.78 -11.14
N ILE A 58 6.78 5.78 -9.81
CA ILE A 58 6.35 4.65 -8.99
C ILE A 58 4.83 4.72 -8.80
N GLU A 59 4.11 3.81 -9.43
CA GLU A 59 2.65 3.74 -9.33
C GLU A 59 2.22 3.19 -7.96
N ILE A 60 1.46 4.00 -7.21
CA ILE A 60 0.88 3.62 -5.91
C ILE A 60 -0.63 3.87 -5.88
N GLY A 61 -1.34 3.07 -5.09
CA GLY A 61 -2.77 3.25 -4.84
C GLY A 61 -3.04 3.80 -3.44
N HIS A 62 -3.94 4.77 -3.32
CA HIS A 62 -4.44 5.25 -2.04
C HIS A 62 -5.84 4.67 -1.78
N ILE A 63 -5.96 3.79 -0.79
CA ILE A 63 -7.18 3.04 -0.50
C ILE A 63 -7.70 3.45 0.89
N PRO A 64 -8.98 3.85 1.03
CA PRO A 64 -9.57 4.09 2.34
C PRO A 64 -9.54 2.84 3.22
N TRP A 65 -8.79 2.90 4.32
CA TRP A 65 -8.64 1.77 5.24
C TRP A 65 -9.82 1.67 6.20
N VAL A 66 -10.78 0.82 5.86
CA VAL A 66 -12.00 0.62 6.65
C VAL A 66 -11.79 -0.42 7.76
N PRO A 67 -12.38 -0.23 8.96
CA PRO A 67 -12.37 -1.25 10.01
C PRO A 67 -13.01 -2.57 9.55
N PRO A 68 -12.64 -3.72 10.16
CA PRO A 68 -13.34 -4.98 9.93
C PRO A 68 -14.80 -4.88 10.36
N SER A 69 -15.65 -5.79 9.87
CA SER A 69 -17.10 -5.76 10.13
C SER A 69 -17.48 -5.91 11.61
N ASP A 70 -16.57 -6.50 12.39
CA ASP A 70 -16.81 -6.90 13.77
C ASP A 70 -16.22 -5.88 14.77
N ALA A 71 -15.72 -4.74 14.26
CA ALA A 71 -15.21 -3.62 15.04
C ALA A 71 -16.32 -2.67 15.51
#